data_AF-A0A1Q7QSM7-F1
#
_entry.id   AF-A0A1Q7QSM7-F1
#
_cell.length_a   1.000
_cell.length_b   1.000
_cell.length_c   1.000
_cell.angle_alpha   90.00
_cell.angle_beta   90.00
_cell.angle_gamma   90.00
#
_symmetry.space_group_name_H-M   'P 1'
#
loop_
_entity.id
_entity.type
_entity.pdbx_description
1 polymer ?
#
loop_
_entity_poly.entity_id
_entity_poly.type
_entity_poly.pdbx_seq_one_letter_code
_entity_poly.pdbx_strand_id
1 'polypeptide(L)'
;MTEIETQAVTLKLADVHVLANKAFSENEKRRLADSLARMLEIEVDTATIAEEALDLHPIISFVWEKMTDTAFTLLLAKIGSELWKRFKRDASEIISKHALKEDSRIEFKFVYDGTEIWLLTKASDPKIIEESIDGLGLVLFEIRYLAESRNLPGTRPIVQYKFVDGNRWVIAGATEMDPDFAQYDFERPTWIELGRVSAETIRKLKES
;
A
#
# COMPACT_ATOMS: atom_id res chain seq x y z
N MET A 1 39.52 -24.84 -7.02
CA MET A 1 38.89 -23.58 -7.47
C MET A 1 37.45 -23.92 -7.78
N THR A 2 36.58 -23.77 -6.79
CA THR A 2 35.15 -24.06 -6.90
C THR A 2 34.45 -22.74 -7.13
N GLU A 3 33.81 -22.61 -8.28
CA GLU A 3 32.95 -21.49 -8.64
C GLU A 3 31.79 -21.45 -7.64
N ILE A 4 31.72 -20.37 -6.87
CA ILE A 4 30.55 -20.04 -6.06
C ILE A 4 29.55 -19.49 -7.07
N GLU A 5 28.70 -20.36 -7.59
CA GLU A 5 27.47 -19.97 -8.29
C GLU A 5 26.69 -19.06 -7.36
N THR A 6 26.75 -17.76 -7.64
CA THR A 6 25.92 -16.75 -7.01
C THR A 6 24.51 -16.98 -7.55
N GLN A 7 23.80 -17.95 -6.97
CA GLN A 7 22.36 -18.07 -7.17
C GLN A 7 21.74 -16.81 -6.58
N ALA A 8 21.43 -15.86 -7.47
CA ALA A 8 20.45 -14.83 -7.19
C ALA A 8 19.14 -15.56 -6.91
N VAL A 9 18.89 -15.85 -5.63
CA VAL A 9 17.58 -16.27 -5.17
C VAL A 9 16.69 -15.06 -5.41
N THR A 10 16.04 -15.02 -6.57
CA THR A 10 14.91 -14.12 -6.79
C THR A 10 13.86 -14.58 -5.80
N LEU A 11 13.88 -13.92 -4.65
CA LEU A 11 13.01 -14.23 -3.55
C LEU A 11 11.59 -13.92 -4.03
N LYS A 12 10.81 -14.98 -4.27
CA LYS A 12 9.35 -14.91 -4.42
C LYS A 12 8.73 -14.60 -3.04
N LEU A 13 9.22 -13.54 -2.40
CA LEU A 13 9.10 -13.26 -0.96
C LEU A 13 7.94 -12.34 -0.59
N ALA A 14 7.24 -11.80 -1.58
CA ALA A 14 6.02 -11.06 -1.35
C ALA A 14 5.18 -11.17 -2.62
N ASP A 15 3.92 -11.53 -2.47
CA ASP A 15 2.90 -11.31 -3.49
C ASP A 15 2.74 -9.79 -3.61
N VAL A 16 3.62 -9.18 -4.41
CA VAL A 16 3.68 -7.75 -4.69
C VAL A 16 3.06 -7.49 -6.04
N HIS A 17 2.08 -6.59 -6.05
CA HIS A 17 1.30 -6.31 -7.24
C HIS A 17 1.23 -4.81 -7.50
N VAL A 18 1.35 -4.43 -8.77
CA VAL A 18 0.86 -3.16 -9.28
C VAL A 18 -0.51 -3.41 -9.91
N LEU A 19 -1.55 -2.98 -9.21
CA LEU A 19 -2.93 -3.08 -9.64
C LEU A 19 -3.38 -1.73 -10.17
N ALA A 20 -4.02 -1.67 -11.33
CA ALA A 20 -4.62 -0.43 -11.80
C ALA A 20 -5.88 -0.69 -12.62
N ASN A 21 -6.81 0.27 -12.65
CA ASN A 21 -8.01 0.15 -13.47
C ASN A 21 -7.71 0.39 -14.97
N LYS A 22 -8.75 0.41 -15.79
CA LYS A 22 -8.62 0.53 -17.26
C LYS A 22 -8.10 1.89 -17.74
N ALA A 23 -7.93 2.88 -16.86
CA ALA A 23 -7.28 4.15 -17.23
C ALA A 23 -5.81 3.93 -17.57
N PHE A 24 -5.13 2.98 -16.90
CA PHE A 24 -3.73 2.66 -17.13
C PHE A 24 -3.58 1.50 -18.11
N SER A 25 -2.74 1.69 -19.11
CA SER A 25 -2.36 0.65 -20.06
C SER A 25 -1.49 -0.44 -19.40
N GLU A 26 -1.48 -1.64 -19.98
CA GLU A 26 -0.62 -2.74 -19.51
C GLU A 26 0.88 -2.37 -19.53
N ASN A 27 1.30 -1.55 -20.49
CA ASN A 27 2.68 -1.08 -20.55
C ASN A 27 3.03 -0.13 -19.40
N GLU A 28 2.10 0.74 -19.00
CA GLU A 28 2.28 1.62 -17.83
C GLU A 28 2.37 0.82 -16.54
N LYS A 29 1.45 -0.15 -16.34
CA LYS A 29 1.49 -1.06 -15.19
C LYS A 29 2.82 -1.82 -15.13
N ARG A 30 3.25 -2.41 -16.25
CA ARG A 30 4.50 -3.16 -16.33
C ARG A 30 5.71 -2.28 -16.08
N ARG A 31 5.76 -1.05 -16.59
CA ARG A 31 6.88 -0.13 -16.34
C ARG A 31 7.00 0.21 -14.85
N LEU A 32 5.89 0.38 -14.15
CA LEU A 32 5.90 0.60 -12.69
C LEU A 32 6.29 -0.66 -11.93
N ALA A 33 5.76 -1.82 -12.31
CA ALA A 33 6.14 -3.11 -11.73
C ALA A 33 7.64 -3.38 -11.91
N ASP A 34 8.19 -3.18 -13.11
CA ASP A 34 9.61 -3.34 -13.41
C ASP A 34 10.50 -2.38 -12.60
N SER A 35 10.02 -1.14 -12.38
CA SER A 35 10.74 -0.14 -11.59
C SER A 35 10.76 -0.53 -10.11
N LEU A 36 9.62 -1.01 -9.58
CA LEU A 36 9.49 -1.52 -8.22
C LEU A 36 10.29 -2.81 -8.01
N ALA A 37 10.21 -3.74 -8.95
CA ALA A 37 10.96 -5.00 -8.98
C ALA A 37 12.47 -4.76 -8.95
N ARG A 38 12.96 -3.82 -9.77
CA ARG A 38 14.37 -3.42 -9.76
C ARG A 38 14.79 -2.76 -8.46
N MET A 39 13.92 -1.94 -7.87
CA MET A 39 14.21 -1.27 -6.61
C MET A 39 14.34 -2.29 -5.46
N LEU A 40 13.44 -3.26 -5.41
CA LEU A 40 13.33 -4.24 -4.33
C LEU A 40 14.02 -5.57 -4.61
N GLU A 41 14.57 -5.78 -5.81
CA GLU A 41 15.22 -7.03 -6.20
C GLU A 41 14.29 -8.26 -6.03
N ILE A 42 13.00 -8.07 -6.35
CA ILE A 42 11.94 -9.09 -6.27
C ILE A 42 11.11 -9.13 -7.55
N GLU A 43 10.29 -10.17 -7.72
CA GLU A 43 9.24 -10.19 -8.73
C GLU A 43 8.07 -9.30 -8.29
N VAL A 44 7.46 -8.61 -9.26
CA VAL A 44 6.26 -7.78 -9.05
C VAL A 44 5.30 -8.07 -10.17
N ASP A 45 4.10 -8.53 -9.82
CA ASP A 45 3.05 -8.85 -10.76
C ASP A 45 2.20 -7.63 -11.10
N THR A 46 1.47 -7.70 -12.20
CA THR A 46 0.53 -6.66 -12.63
C THR A 46 -0.85 -7.25 -12.82
N ALA A 47 -1.89 -6.53 -12.40
CA ALA A 47 -3.27 -6.93 -12.68
C ALA A 47 -4.20 -5.73 -12.86
N THR A 48 -5.37 -5.99 -13.44
CA THR A 48 -6.42 -4.98 -13.61
C THR A 48 -7.42 -5.06 -12.47
N ILE A 49 -7.67 -3.93 -11.81
CA ILE A 49 -8.72 -3.84 -10.79
C ILE A 49 -10.08 -3.87 -11.50
N ALA A 50 -10.93 -4.84 -11.14
CA ALA A 50 -12.32 -4.87 -11.56
C ALA A 50 -13.15 -3.98 -10.61
N GLU A 51 -13.22 -2.68 -10.91
CA GLU A 51 -14.23 -1.81 -10.30
C GLU A 51 -15.39 -1.62 -11.28
N GLU A 52 -16.61 -1.89 -10.81
CA GLU A 52 -17.87 -1.77 -11.56
C GLU A 52 -18.52 -0.38 -11.45
N ALA A 53 -17.84 0.60 -10.83
CA ALA A 53 -18.41 1.91 -10.56
C ALA A 53 -18.46 2.81 -11.82
N LEU A 54 -19.63 3.41 -12.06
CA LEU A 54 -19.87 4.49 -13.01
C LEU A 54 -19.22 5.78 -12.51
N ASP A 55 -17.91 5.92 -12.74
CA ASP A 55 -17.10 7.16 -12.80
C ASP A 55 -15.63 6.76 -12.54
N LEU A 56 -14.96 6.31 -13.61
CA LEU A 56 -13.61 5.75 -13.60
C LEU A 56 -12.54 6.84 -13.39
N HIS A 57 -12.43 7.39 -12.19
CA HIS A 57 -11.20 8.07 -11.78
C HIS A 57 -10.01 7.11 -12.00
N PRO A 58 -8.84 7.57 -12.46
CA PRO A 58 -7.67 6.69 -12.56
C PRO A 58 -7.30 6.16 -11.18
N ILE A 59 -7.18 4.83 -11.04
CA ILE A 59 -6.76 4.20 -9.78
C ILE A 59 -5.53 3.35 -10.04
N ILE A 60 -4.54 3.52 -9.17
CA ILE A 60 -3.36 2.66 -9.10
C ILE A 60 -3.05 2.30 -7.65
N SER A 61 -2.74 1.02 -7.42
CA SER A 61 -2.49 0.45 -6.11
C SER A 61 -1.21 -0.38 -6.17
N PHE A 62 -0.28 -0.10 -5.25
CA PHE A 62 0.89 -0.91 -4.98
C PHE A 62 0.57 -1.77 -3.76
N VAL A 63 0.43 -3.07 -3.97
CA VAL A 63 -0.07 -4.01 -2.96
C VAL A 63 1.01 -5.00 -2.58
N TRP A 64 1.26 -5.19 -1.29
CA TRP A 64 2.00 -6.32 -0.74
C TRP A 64 1.04 -7.16 0.11
N GLU A 65 0.60 -8.32 -0.37
CA GLU A 65 -0.38 -9.13 0.38
C GLU A 65 0.14 -9.51 1.78
N LYS A 66 1.43 -9.77 1.87
CA LYS A 66 2.14 -9.98 3.13
C LYS A 66 3.55 -9.42 3.06
N MET A 67 3.83 -8.40 3.87
CA MET A 67 5.15 -7.83 4.01
C MET A 67 5.91 -8.55 5.12
N THR A 68 6.95 -9.30 4.74
CA THR A 68 7.88 -9.93 5.70
C THR A 68 8.83 -8.89 6.30
N ASP A 69 9.42 -9.15 7.46
CA ASP A 69 10.45 -8.26 8.06
C ASP A 69 11.62 -8.00 7.11
N THR A 70 12.00 -9.01 6.32
CA THR A 70 13.04 -8.88 5.30
C THR A 70 12.63 -7.90 4.21
N ALA A 71 11.42 -8.05 3.64
CA ALA A 71 10.90 -7.14 2.63
C ALA A 71 10.71 -5.71 3.17
N PHE A 72 10.24 -5.60 4.41
CA PHE A 72 10.06 -4.33 5.11
C PHE A 72 11.39 -3.60 5.29
N THR A 73 12.40 -4.30 5.81
CA THR A 73 13.74 -3.76 6.03
C THR A 73 14.42 -3.39 4.71
N LEU A 74 14.22 -4.21 3.67
CA LEU A 74 14.73 -3.92 2.34
C LEU A 74 14.11 -2.65 1.76
N LEU A 75 12.78 -2.51 1.83
CA LEU A 75 12.08 -1.30 1.39
C LEU A 75 12.61 -0.06 2.12
N LEU A 76 12.71 -0.11 3.46
CA LEU A 76 13.30 0.97 4.26
C LEU A 76 14.72 1.32 3.81
N ALA A 77 15.58 0.33 3.55
CA ALA A 77 16.96 0.54 3.13
C ALA A 77 17.07 1.15 1.72
N LYS A 78 16.04 1.00 0.87
CA LYS A 78 16.02 1.59 -0.47
C LYS A 78 15.57 3.06 -0.45
N ILE A 79 14.93 3.55 0.61
CA ILE A 79 14.46 4.94 0.70
C ILE A 79 15.63 5.92 0.55
N GLY A 80 15.44 6.92 -0.31
CA GLY A 80 16.47 7.91 -0.64
C GLY A 80 17.57 7.43 -1.60
N SER A 81 17.61 6.14 -1.95
CA SER A 81 18.55 5.61 -2.96
C SER A 81 18.24 6.12 -4.38
N GLU A 82 19.18 5.95 -5.30
CA GLU A 82 18.95 6.26 -6.72
C GLU A 82 17.84 5.41 -7.35
N LEU A 83 17.66 4.17 -6.88
CA LEU A 83 16.55 3.31 -7.34
C LEU A 83 15.20 3.85 -6.86
N TRP A 84 15.14 4.32 -5.62
CA TRP A 84 13.95 4.99 -5.07
C TRP A 84 13.59 6.26 -5.83
N LYS A 85 14.58 7.12 -6.10
CA LYS A 85 14.37 8.34 -6.91
C LYS A 85 13.86 8.01 -8.31
N ARG A 86 14.37 6.94 -8.93
CA ARG A 86 13.90 6.48 -10.24
C ARG A 86 12.47 5.98 -10.20
N PHE A 87 12.13 5.14 -9.21
CA PHE A 87 10.77 4.65 -9.00
C PHE A 87 9.78 5.80 -8.84
N LYS A 88 10.09 6.77 -7.98
CA LYS A 88 9.26 7.97 -7.80
C LYS A 88 9.01 8.73 -9.09
N ARG A 89 10.06 8.96 -9.87
CA ARG A 89 9.97 9.67 -11.15
C ARG A 89 9.15 8.89 -12.18
N ASP A 90 9.32 7.57 -12.26
CA ASP A 90 8.50 6.73 -13.14
C ASP A 90 7.03 6.77 -12.69
N ALA A 91 6.76 6.69 -11.39
CA ALA A 91 5.42 6.81 -10.81
C ALA A 91 4.79 8.17 -11.10
N SER A 92 5.49 9.27 -10.84
CA SER A 92 4.98 10.62 -11.08
C SER A 92 4.74 10.88 -12.57
N GLU A 93 5.64 10.46 -13.45
CA GLU A 93 5.48 10.57 -14.91
C GLU A 93 4.27 9.76 -15.42
N ILE A 94 4.06 8.53 -14.94
CA ILE A 94 2.97 7.68 -15.41
C ILE A 94 1.64 8.13 -14.85
N ILE A 95 1.56 8.39 -13.54
CA ILE A 95 0.31 8.70 -12.85
C ILE A 95 -0.23 10.08 -13.25
N SER A 96 0.65 11.08 -13.43
CA SER A 96 0.25 12.43 -13.82
C SER A 96 -0.28 12.53 -15.27
N LYS A 97 0.01 11.57 -16.16
CA LYS A 97 -0.55 11.56 -17.53
C LYS A 97 -2.08 11.47 -17.55
N HIS A 98 -2.65 10.89 -16.50
CA HIS A 98 -4.09 10.68 -16.37
C HIS A 98 -4.81 11.87 -15.73
N ALA A 99 -4.09 12.94 -15.40
CA ALA A 99 -4.59 14.19 -14.80
C ALA A 99 -5.61 14.97 -15.64
N LEU A 100 -5.76 14.65 -16.93
CA LEU A 100 -6.57 15.43 -17.88
C LEU A 100 -8.09 15.40 -17.60
N LYS A 101 -8.54 14.59 -16.63
CA LYS A 101 -9.96 14.49 -16.26
C LYS A 101 -10.20 14.70 -14.77
N GLU A 102 -9.34 14.18 -13.90
CA GLU A 102 -9.44 14.23 -12.43
C GLU A 102 -8.12 13.78 -11.78
N ASP A 103 -8.00 13.94 -10.47
CA ASP A 103 -6.90 13.38 -9.68
C ASP A 103 -6.91 11.85 -9.70
N SER A 104 -5.73 11.26 -9.88
CA SER A 104 -5.53 9.82 -9.76
C SER A 104 -5.57 9.41 -8.29
N ARG A 105 -6.32 8.37 -7.95
CA ARG A 105 -6.25 7.71 -6.64
C ARG A 105 -5.03 6.79 -6.64
N ILE A 106 -4.16 6.99 -5.65
CA ILE A 106 -2.91 6.25 -5.49
C ILE A 106 -2.98 5.56 -4.13
N GLU A 107 -2.74 4.26 -4.13
CA GLU A 107 -2.83 3.44 -2.93
C GLU A 107 -1.53 2.67 -2.70
N PHE A 108 -1.07 2.65 -1.44
CA PHE A 108 -0.10 1.68 -0.98
C PHE A 108 -0.79 0.81 0.07
N LYS A 109 -0.88 -0.49 -0.19
CA LYS A 109 -1.57 -1.44 0.69
C LYS A 109 -0.61 -2.54 1.09
N PHE A 110 -0.50 -2.83 2.37
CA PHE A 110 0.31 -3.96 2.82
C PHE A 110 -0.15 -4.52 4.15
N VAL A 111 0.11 -5.81 4.38
CA VAL A 111 -0.06 -6.44 5.68
C VAL A 111 1.30 -6.60 6.36
N TYR A 112 1.46 -6.04 7.56
CA TYR A 112 2.66 -6.18 8.38
C TYR A 112 2.28 -6.56 9.82
N ASP A 113 2.89 -7.62 10.33
CA ASP A 113 2.62 -8.17 11.67
C ASP A 113 1.12 -8.33 12.02
N GLY A 114 0.34 -8.86 11.06
CA GLY A 114 -1.11 -9.07 11.22
C GLY A 114 -1.98 -7.81 11.08
N THR A 115 -1.38 -6.64 10.89
CA THR A 115 -2.07 -5.38 10.63
C THR A 115 -2.10 -5.07 9.14
N GLU A 116 -3.28 -4.75 8.63
CA GLU A 116 -3.45 -4.23 7.29
C GLU A 116 -3.30 -2.71 7.29
N ILE A 117 -2.46 -2.19 6.40
CA ILE A 117 -2.12 -0.78 6.30
C ILE A 117 -2.53 -0.27 4.93
N TRP A 118 -3.37 0.77 4.90
CA TRP A 118 -3.82 1.43 3.67
C TRP A 118 -3.37 2.88 3.67
N LEU A 119 -2.47 3.24 2.78
CA LEU A 119 -2.12 4.63 2.52
C LEU A 119 -2.81 5.10 1.25
N LEU A 120 -3.70 6.09 1.39
CA LEU A 120 -4.51 6.61 0.30
C LEU A 120 -4.21 8.09 0.02
N THR A 121 -3.90 8.41 -1.23
CA THR A 121 -3.78 9.80 -1.70
C THR A 121 -4.52 9.98 -3.02
N LYS A 122 -4.88 11.23 -3.33
CA LYS A 122 -5.42 11.64 -4.62
C LYS A 122 -4.54 12.78 -5.14
N ALA A 123 -3.94 12.58 -6.31
CA ALA A 123 -3.05 13.57 -6.89
C ALA A 123 -2.94 13.42 -8.41
N SER A 124 -2.87 14.56 -9.08
CA SER A 124 -2.46 14.71 -10.48
C SER A 124 -1.10 15.40 -10.62
N ASP A 125 -0.75 16.28 -9.66
CA ASP A 125 0.52 17.00 -9.62
C ASP A 125 1.70 16.00 -9.39
N PRO A 126 2.66 15.91 -10.34
CA PRO A 126 3.85 15.07 -10.19
C PRO A 126 4.58 15.28 -8.86
N LYS A 127 4.63 16.52 -8.37
CA LYS A 127 5.32 16.85 -7.12
C LYS A 127 4.62 16.21 -5.92
N ILE A 128 3.30 16.33 -5.83
CA ILE A 128 2.51 15.72 -4.75
C ILE A 128 2.61 14.19 -4.80
N ILE A 129 2.66 13.60 -6.01
CA ILE A 129 2.87 12.16 -6.19
C ILE A 129 4.22 11.74 -5.61
N GLU A 130 5.30 12.43 -5.96
CA GLU A 130 6.64 12.14 -5.43
C GLU A 130 6.74 12.33 -3.92
N GLU A 131 6.15 13.42 -3.39
CA GLU A 131 6.10 13.71 -1.96
C GLU A 131 5.32 12.63 -1.19
N SER A 132 4.22 12.12 -1.75
CA SER A 132 3.45 11.04 -1.14
C SER A 132 4.26 9.74 -1.06
N ILE A 133 5.07 9.43 -2.08
CA ILE A 133 5.95 8.27 -2.08
C ILE A 133 7.08 8.47 -1.07
N ASP A 134 7.75 9.63 -1.04
CA ASP A 134 8.78 9.94 -0.04
C ASP A 134 8.26 9.83 1.40
N GLY A 135 7.02 10.27 1.62
CA GLY A 135 6.36 10.17 2.92
C GLY A 135 6.21 8.74 3.44
N LEU A 136 6.27 7.71 2.57
CA LEU A 136 6.19 6.31 2.99
C LEU A 136 7.28 5.94 3.99
N GLY A 137 8.46 6.56 3.92
CA GLY A 137 9.53 6.25 4.87
C GLY A 137 9.16 6.53 6.31
N LEU A 138 8.57 7.68 6.58
CA LEU A 138 8.12 8.03 7.93
C LEU A 138 7.02 7.09 8.41
N VAL A 139 6.08 6.72 7.53
CA VAL A 139 4.99 5.80 7.88
C VAL A 139 5.50 4.39 8.15
N LEU A 140 6.45 3.89 7.38
CA LEU A 140 7.09 2.60 7.64
C LEU A 140 7.83 2.60 8.99
N PHE A 141 8.54 3.67 9.34
CA PHE A 141 9.13 3.79 10.68
C PHE A 141 8.07 3.78 11.79
N GLU A 142 6.96 4.51 11.60
CA GLU A 142 5.85 4.57 12.55
C GLU A 142 5.19 3.20 12.75
N ILE A 143 4.90 2.48 11.66
CA ILE A 143 4.29 1.15 11.69
C ILE A 143 5.19 0.14 12.39
N ARG A 144 6.50 0.17 12.11
CA ARG A 144 7.46 -0.68 12.79
C ARG A 144 7.47 -0.42 14.30
N TYR A 145 7.45 0.85 14.69
CA TYR A 145 7.38 1.23 16.11
C TYR A 145 6.07 0.75 16.76
N LEU A 146 4.93 0.90 16.09
CA LEU A 146 3.63 0.42 16.58
C LEU A 146 3.63 -1.11 16.74
N ALA A 147 4.21 -1.84 15.79
CA ALA A 147 4.33 -3.30 15.83
C ALA A 147 5.21 -3.78 16.98
N GLU A 148 6.44 -3.25 17.08
CA GLU A 148 7.40 -3.63 18.11
C GLU A 148 6.90 -3.30 19.53
N SER A 149 6.13 -2.22 19.68
CA SER A 149 5.54 -1.83 20.97
C SER A 149 4.25 -2.58 21.32
N ARG A 150 3.76 -3.47 20.43
CA ARG A 150 2.42 -4.12 20.52
C ARG A 150 1.29 -3.12 20.73
N ASN A 151 1.48 -1.90 20.25
CA ASN A 151 0.48 -0.83 20.30
C ASN A 151 -0.38 -0.80 19.04
N LEU A 152 -0.22 -1.77 18.14
CA LEU A 152 -1.14 -1.96 17.04
C LEU A 152 -2.54 -2.28 17.61
N PRO A 153 -3.56 -1.48 17.24
CA PRO A 153 -4.86 -1.61 17.86
C PRO A 153 -5.55 -2.90 17.39
N GLY A 154 -5.83 -3.87 18.27
CA GLY A 154 -6.70 -5.02 17.96
C GLY A 154 -5.99 -6.24 17.36
N THR A 155 -6.74 -7.30 17.07
CA THR A 155 -6.22 -8.60 16.58
C THR A 155 -6.03 -8.65 15.07
N ARG A 156 -6.87 -7.91 14.32
CA ARG A 156 -6.79 -7.70 12.87
C ARG A 156 -7.14 -6.25 12.48
N PRO A 157 -6.33 -5.27 12.89
CA PRO A 157 -6.57 -3.90 12.49
C PRO A 157 -6.37 -3.65 11.01
N ILE A 158 -7.18 -2.73 10.49
CA ILE A 158 -6.89 -1.93 9.32
C ILE A 158 -6.57 -0.52 9.80
N VAL A 159 -5.34 -0.04 9.55
CA VAL A 159 -4.95 1.35 9.79
C VAL A 159 -4.92 2.09 8.45
N GLN A 160 -5.74 3.13 8.35
CA GLN A 160 -5.85 3.96 7.16
C GLN A 160 -5.09 5.26 7.36
N TYR A 161 -4.18 5.55 6.45
CA TYR A 161 -3.47 6.82 6.33
C TYR A 161 -4.03 7.60 5.14
N LYS A 162 -4.12 8.92 5.31
CA LYS A 162 -4.40 9.86 4.22
C LYS A 162 -3.23 10.85 4.07
N PHE A 163 -2.90 11.20 2.84
CA PHE A 163 -1.91 12.24 2.58
C PHE A 163 -2.58 13.61 2.61
N VAL A 164 -2.13 14.49 3.50
CA VAL A 164 -2.77 15.79 3.77
C VAL A 164 -1.87 16.92 3.33
N ASP A 165 -2.47 17.91 2.66
CA ASP A 165 -1.86 19.16 2.21
C ASP A 165 -0.58 18.97 1.38
N GLY A 166 -0.48 17.85 0.66
CA GLY A 166 0.69 17.52 -0.15
C GLY A 166 1.98 17.31 0.65
N ASN A 167 1.91 17.16 1.97
CA ASN A 167 3.11 17.26 2.82
C ASN A 167 3.35 16.04 3.69
N ARG A 168 2.30 15.45 4.26
CA ARG A 168 2.46 14.35 5.24
C ARG A 168 1.34 13.34 5.21
N TRP A 169 1.69 12.11 5.55
CA TRP A 169 0.73 11.08 5.91
C TRP A 169 0.24 11.32 7.34
N VAL A 170 -1.06 11.19 7.55
CA VAL A 170 -1.68 11.18 8.88
C VAL A 170 -2.62 10.00 8.96
N ILE A 171 -2.75 9.41 10.16
CA ILE A 171 -3.76 8.38 10.39
C ILE A 171 -5.15 9.03 10.22
N ALA A 172 -5.91 8.51 9.27
CA ALA A 172 -7.31 8.87 9.02
C ALA A 172 -8.26 8.09 9.94
N GLY A 173 -7.88 6.86 10.30
CA GLY A 173 -8.61 6.01 11.22
C GLY A 173 -7.97 4.63 11.36
N ALA A 174 -8.39 3.89 12.38
CA ALA A 174 -8.08 2.48 12.52
C ALA A 174 -9.34 1.72 12.95
N THR A 175 -9.56 0.57 12.33
CA THR A 175 -10.75 -0.28 12.55
C THR A 175 -10.33 -1.71 12.74
N GLU A 176 -10.95 -2.40 13.70
CA GLU A 176 -10.76 -3.84 13.88
C GLU A 176 -11.79 -4.61 13.05
N MET A 177 -11.31 -5.54 12.21
CA MET A 177 -12.16 -6.43 11.42
C MET A 177 -12.38 -7.75 12.17
N ASP A 178 -13.24 -7.70 13.18
CA ASP A 178 -13.77 -8.85 13.92
C ASP A 178 -15.31 -8.85 13.80
N PRO A 179 -16.03 -9.98 13.97
CA PRO A 179 -17.48 -9.99 14.21
C PRO A 179 -17.98 -8.85 15.11
N ASP A 180 -17.18 -8.45 16.11
CA ASP A 180 -17.39 -7.23 16.88
C ASP A 180 -16.48 -6.13 16.31
N PHE A 181 -17.03 -5.20 15.53
CA PHE A 181 -16.23 -4.17 14.86
C PHE A 181 -16.20 -2.88 15.69
N ALA A 182 -15.00 -2.32 15.82
CA ALA A 182 -14.74 -1.11 16.60
C ALA A 182 -13.84 -0.16 15.79
N GLN A 183 -13.90 1.12 16.13
CA GLN A 183 -13.01 2.15 15.62
C GLN A 183 -12.15 2.70 16.76
N TYR A 184 -10.86 2.90 16.49
CA TYR A 184 -9.95 3.46 17.46
C TYR A 184 -10.02 4.99 17.45
N ASP A 185 -10.23 5.58 18.62
CA ASP A 185 -10.15 7.03 18.82
C ASP A 185 -8.70 7.40 19.16
N PHE A 186 -8.07 8.20 18.29
CA PHE A 186 -6.69 8.65 18.47
C PHE A 186 -6.59 9.86 19.41
N GLU A 187 -7.67 10.62 19.62
CA GLU A 187 -7.72 11.72 20.59
C GLU A 187 -7.90 11.19 22.01
N ARG A 188 -8.64 10.08 22.14
CA ARG A 188 -8.84 9.35 23.39
C ARG A 188 -8.44 7.90 23.16
N PRO A 189 -7.21 7.47 23.51
CA PRO A 189 -6.64 6.18 23.09
C PRO A 189 -7.44 4.98 23.60
N THR A 190 -8.52 4.66 22.89
CA THR A 190 -9.55 3.71 23.29
C THR A 190 -10.35 3.24 22.08
N TRP A 191 -10.92 2.05 22.20
CA TRP A 191 -11.82 1.50 21.21
C TRP A 191 -13.25 1.99 21.43
N ILE A 192 -13.88 2.45 20.35
CA ILE A 192 -15.30 2.76 20.30
C ILE A 192 -15.98 1.62 19.55
N GLU A 193 -16.81 0.85 20.26
CA GLU A 193 -17.62 -0.21 19.67
C GLU A 193 -18.60 0.40 18.65
N LEU A 194 -18.55 -0.10 17.41
CA LEU A 194 -19.43 0.36 16.33
C LEU A 194 -20.57 -0.61 16.04
N GLY A 195 -20.42 -1.89 16.39
CA GLY A 195 -21.49 -2.88 16.35
C GLY A 195 -21.00 -4.33 16.24
N ARG A 196 -21.96 -5.23 16.04
CA ARG A 196 -21.73 -6.68 15.93
C ARG A 196 -22.39 -7.26 14.69
N VAL A 197 -21.61 -7.93 13.84
CA VAL A 197 -22.12 -8.70 12.70
C VAL A 197 -22.29 -10.15 13.12
N SER A 198 -23.53 -10.64 13.08
CA SER A 198 -23.81 -12.02 13.46
C SER A 198 -23.15 -13.03 12.51
N ALA A 199 -22.77 -14.20 13.04
CA ALA A 199 -22.24 -15.30 12.23
C ALA A 199 -23.19 -15.75 11.11
N GLU A 200 -24.51 -15.61 11.33
CA GLU A 200 -25.52 -15.93 10.31
C GLU A 200 -25.51 -14.92 9.15
N THR A 201 -25.27 -13.63 9.44
CA THR A 201 -25.09 -12.58 8.42
C THR A 201 -23.87 -12.86 7.56
N ILE A 202 -22.74 -13.22 8.19
CA ILE A 202 -21.49 -13.58 7.48
C ILE A 202 -21.72 -14.81 6.57
N ARG A 203 -22.47 -15.81 7.04
CA ARG A 203 -22.78 -17.00 6.25
C ARG A 203 -23.60 -16.65 5.00
N LYS A 204 -24.66 -15.84 5.15
CA LYS A 204 -25.51 -15.42 4.03
C LYS A 204 -24.75 -14.65 2.96
N LEU A 205 -23.78 -13.82 3.35
CA LEU A 205 -22.94 -13.04 2.42
C LEU A 205 -21.93 -13.89 1.64
N LYS A 206 -21.54 -15.06 2.14
CA LYS A 206 -20.63 -15.99 1.44
C LYS A 206 -21.36 -16.92 0.47
N GLU A 207 -22.67 -17.04 0.61
CA GLU A 207 -23.55 -17.89 -0.21
C GLU A 207 -24.22 -17.11 -1.36
N SER A 208 -24.10 -15.77 -1.37
CA SER A 208 -24.60 -14.85 -2.39
C SER A 208 -23.53 -14.47 -3.39
#